data_AF-A0A7J4ZRL4-F1
#
_entry.id   AF-A0A7J4ZRL4-F1
#
_cell.length_a   1.000
_cell.length_b   1.000
_cell.length_c   1.000
_cell.angle_alpha   90.00
_cell.angle_beta   90.00
_cell.angle_gamma   90.00
#
_symmetry.space_group_name_H-M   'P 1'
#
loop_
_entity.id
_entity.type
_entity.pdbx_description
1 polymer ?
#
loop_
_entity_poly.entity_id
_entity_poly.type
_entity_poly.pdbx_seq_one_letter_code
_entity_poly.pdbx_strand_id
1 'polypeptide(L)'
;MSKVIRIEDEIFGRLQNHAEPFVDTPSSVIEKLLNYYESSLSKPETTHAHASQGRRESPMRNIFLAPASDENLRKTIRGSVSLTSITHLLSKEERQVLQSSVKNVEALNCWAMTEGSRSKFNEMTHGDLVLFTAKDSGKFQYTGEVVAKIDSEKLGGFLWDFVPTKPWKLVYFLGNIQAVNIDKTRLVTALGYSKSYVVPGITKVNPIARDTILAQHGTIESFIASIDDLK
;
A
#
# COMPACT_ATOMS: atom_id res chain seq x y z
N MET A 1 15.88 7.27 24.03
CA MET A 1 17.25 6.79 23.73
C MET A 1 17.20 6.05 22.41
N SER A 2 17.92 6.51 21.39
CA SER A 2 18.03 5.82 20.10
C SER A 2 18.80 4.51 20.29
N LYS A 3 18.36 3.43 19.62
CA LYS A 3 19.16 2.20 19.56
C LYS A 3 20.37 2.47 18.69
N VAL A 4 21.56 2.31 19.25
CA VAL A 4 22.83 2.42 18.52
C VAL A 4 23.19 1.03 18.02
N ILE A 5 23.26 0.86 16.70
CA ILE A 5 23.79 -0.33 16.07
C ILE A 5 25.27 -0.07 15.78
N ARG A 6 26.15 -0.92 16.29
CA ARG A 6 27.57 -0.89 15.97
C ARG A 6 27.83 -1.84 14.80
N ILE A 7 28.66 -1.40 13.87
CA ILE A 7 29.10 -2.20 12.73
C ILE A 7 30.62 -2.30 12.76
N GLU A 8 31.15 -3.42 12.28
CA GLU A 8 32.59 -3.64 12.17
C GLU A 8 33.22 -2.69 11.15
N ASP A 9 34.49 -2.30 11.38
CA ASP A 9 35.21 -1.33 10.54
C ASP A 9 35.32 -1.77 9.07
N GLU A 10 35.46 -3.08 8.84
CA GLU A 10 35.48 -3.64 7.49
C GLU A 10 34.15 -3.41 6.75
N ILE A 11 33.03 -3.59 7.46
CA ILE A 11 31.70 -3.36 6.89
C ILE A 11 31.49 -1.86 6.64
N PHE A 12 31.95 -1.01 7.57
CA PHE A 12 31.87 0.44 7.39
C PHE A 12 32.69 0.91 6.18
N GLY A 13 33.91 0.41 5.99
CA GLY A 13 34.75 0.73 4.82
C GLY A 13 34.08 0.32 3.51
N ARG A 14 33.42 -0.84 3.49
CA ARG A 14 32.63 -1.27 2.32
C ARG A 14 31.44 -0.36 2.03
N LEU A 15 30.75 0.11 3.07
CA LEU A 15 29.66 1.09 2.91
C LEU A 15 30.18 2.41 2.34
N GLN A 16 31.32 2.90 2.82
CA GLN A 16 31.92 4.14 2.30
C GLN A 16 32.28 4.05 0.81
N ASN A 17 32.74 2.89 0.34
CA ASN A 17 33.03 2.68 -1.08
C ASN A 17 31.80 2.78 -2.00
N HIS A 18 30.58 2.66 -1.45
CA HIS A 18 29.32 2.85 -2.16
C HIS A 18 28.76 4.26 -2.04
N ALA A 19 29.41 5.15 -1.28
CA ALA A 19 28.96 6.51 -1.04
C ALA A 19 29.56 7.50 -2.05
N GLU A 20 28.76 8.46 -2.50
CA GLU A 20 29.27 9.65 -3.19
C GLU A 20 29.75 10.69 -2.16
N PRO A 21 31.04 11.10 -2.20
CA PRO A 21 31.59 12.03 -1.21
C PRO A 21 30.80 13.34 -1.13
N PHE A 22 30.51 13.80 0.08
CA PHE A 22 29.78 15.05 0.38
C PHE A 22 28.34 15.13 -0.13
N VAL A 23 27.84 14.07 -0.78
CA VAL A 23 26.46 13.95 -1.25
C VAL A 23 25.71 12.94 -0.38
N ASP A 24 26.34 11.81 -0.08
CA ASP A 24 25.73 10.72 0.66
C ASP A 24 26.00 10.77 2.16
N THR A 25 24.95 10.45 2.92
CA THR A 25 25.02 10.19 4.35
C THR A 25 25.03 8.68 4.60
N PRO A 26 25.49 8.18 5.76
CA PRO A 26 25.43 6.76 6.08
C PRO A 26 24.01 6.16 5.87
N SER A 27 22.97 6.92 6.22
CA SER A 27 21.58 6.51 6.01
C SER A 27 21.20 6.40 4.53
N SER A 28 21.62 7.34 3.67
CA SER A 28 21.28 7.30 2.24
C SER A 28 22.02 6.18 1.50
N VAL A 29 23.24 5.85 1.92
CA VAL A 29 23.99 4.71 1.38
C VAL A 29 23.31 3.40 1.73
N ILE A 30 22.91 3.23 3.00
CA ILE A 30 22.20 2.03 3.45
C ILE A 30 20.87 1.90 2.70
N GLU A 31 20.12 2.99 2.55
CA GLU A 31 18.86 3.01 1.80
C GLU A 31 19.07 2.65 0.31
N LYS A 32 20.09 3.20 -0.34
CA LYS A 32 20.46 2.84 -1.73
C LYS A 32 20.77 1.34 -1.87
N LEU A 33 21.53 0.78 -0.94
CA LEU A 33 21.88 -0.65 -0.95
C LEU A 33 20.66 -1.53 -0.71
N LEU A 34 19.80 -1.19 0.24
CA LEU A 34 18.56 -1.93 0.49
C LEU A 34 17.66 -1.91 -0.74
N ASN A 35 17.46 -0.75 -1.35
CA ASN A 35 16.68 -0.62 -2.59
C ASN A 35 17.28 -1.48 -3.73
N TYR A 36 18.61 -1.53 -3.86
CA TYR A 36 19.28 -2.38 -4.84
C TYR A 36 19.01 -3.88 -4.59
N TYR A 37 19.16 -4.35 -3.36
CA TYR A 37 18.90 -5.76 -3.03
C TYR A 37 17.42 -6.13 -3.17
N GLU A 38 16.50 -5.27 -2.75
CA GLU A 38 15.07 -5.48 -2.95
C GLU A 38 14.69 -5.54 -4.44
N SER A 39 15.34 -4.72 -5.29
CA SER A 39 15.14 -4.74 -6.74
C SER A 39 15.75 -5.97 -7.43
N SER A 40 16.86 -6.51 -6.91
CA SER A 40 17.54 -7.67 -7.50
C SER A 40 16.91 -9.00 -7.09
N LEU A 41 16.36 -9.09 -5.88
CA LEU A 41 15.53 -10.22 -5.42
C LEU A 41 14.19 -10.34 -6.17
N SER A 42 13.80 -9.30 -6.91
CA SER A 42 12.58 -9.28 -7.74
C SER A 42 12.79 -9.84 -9.16
N LYS A 43 14.02 -10.23 -9.54
CA LYS A 43 14.28 -10.92 -10.81
C LYS A 43 14.30 -12.44 -10.55
N PRO A 44 13.49 -13.25 -11.25
CA PRO A 44 13.55 -14.69 -11.10
C PRO A 44 14.88 -15.21 -11.66
N GLU A 45 15.74 -15.75 -10.80
CA GLU A 45 16.83 -16.61 -11.23
C GLU A 45 16.23 -17.78 -12.03
N THR A 46 16.62 -17.85 -13.29
CA THR A 46 16.21 -18.93 -14.18
C THR A 46 17.14 -20.10 -13.91
N THR A 47 16.72 -21.03 -13.05
CA THR A 47 17.38 -22.34 -12.95
C THR A 47 16.35 -23.46 -12.87
N HIS A 48 16.63 -24.50 -13.65
CA HIS A 48 15.77 -25.56 -14.13
C HIS A 48 15.04 -26.43 -13.08
N ALA A 49 13.77 -26.69 -13.39
CA ALA A 49 13.06 -27.97 -13.33
C ALA A 49 13.13 -28.81 -12.03
N HIS A 50 12.05 -28.75 -11.26
CA HIS A 50 11.35 -29.97 -10.87
C HIS A 50 9.84 -29.74 -10.88
N ALA A 51 9.15 -30.57 -11.67
CA ALA A 51 7.70 -30.57 -11.78
C ALA A 51 7.07 -31.04 -10.47
N SER A 52 6.30 -30.16 -9.83
CA SER A 52 5.26 -30.53 -8.88
C SER A 52 4.00 -29.73 -9.16
N GLN A 53 2.90 -30.46 -9.26
CA GLN A 53 1.56 -30.03 -9.64
C GLN A 53 1.08 -28.77 -8.91
N GLY A 54 0.79 -27.73 -9.68
CA GLY A 54 -0.58 -27.24 -9.80
C GLY A 54 -1.29 -26.70 -8.55
N ARG A 55 -0.61 -26.07 -7.61
CA ARG A 55 -1.24 -24.97 -6.84
C ARG A 55 -0.95 -23.70 -7.61
N ARG A 56 -1.97 -23.09 -8.22
CA ARG A 56 -1.90 -21.66 -8.52
C ARG A 56 -1.73 -20.99 -7.16
N GLU A 57 -0.49 -20.67 -6.78
CA GLU A 57 -0.26 -19.74 -5.69
C GLU A 57 -0.99 -18.47 -6.09
N SER A 58 -2.13 -18.20 -5.44
CA SER A 58 -2.75 -16.89 -5.53
C SER A 58 -1.66 -15.88 -5.17
N PRO A 59 -1.47 -14.82 -5.98
CA PRO A 59 -0.40 -13.86 -5.72
C PRO A 59 -0.51 -13.38 -4.27
N MET A 60 0.62 -13.45 -3.54
CA MET A 60 0.63 -13.13 -2.12
C MET A 60 0.17 -11.69 -1.91
N ARG A 61 -0.98 -11.56 -1.24
CA ARG A 61 -1.63 -10.30 -0.91
C ARG A 61 -0.73 -9.43 -0.03
N ASN A 62 -0.44 -8.21 -0.45
CA ASN A 62 0.27 -7.23 0.36
C ASN A 62 -0.70 -6.42 1.23
N ILE A 63 -0.14 -5.79 2.26
CA ILE A 63 -0.87 -4.87 3.14
C ILE A 63 -0.29 -3.47 2.94
N PHE A 64 -1.16 -2.48 2.83
CA PHE A 64 -0.80 -1.07 2.71
C PHE A 64 -1.51 -0.25 3.78
N LEU A 65 -0.78 0.71 4.37
CA LEU A 65 -1.31 1.68 5.33
C LEU A 65 -1.48 3.02 4.62
N ALA A 66 -2.71 3.53 4.59
CA ALA A 66 -3.08 4.73 3.86
C ALA A 66 -3.60 5.81 4.82
N PRO A 67 -2.84 6.90 5.05
CA PRO A 67 -3.39 8.08 5.70
C PRO A 67 -4.32 8.81 4.72
N ALA A 68 -5.47 9.26 5.20
CA ALA A 68 -6.43 10.03 4.42
C ALA A 68 -7.03 11.17 5.28
N SER A 69 -7.57 12.20 4.62
CA SER A 69 -8.43 13.16 5.31
C SER A 69 -9.80 12.54 5.60
N ASP A 70 -10.44 12.96 6.69
CA ASP A 70 -11.81 12.50 7.00
C ASP A 70 -12.78 12.82 5.84
N GLU A 71 -12.60 13.99 5.21
CA GLU A 71 -13.39 14.39 4.05
C GLU A 71 -13.24 13.44 2.85
N ASN A 72 -12.02 13.00 2.54
CA ASN A 72 -11.79 12.06 1.43
C ASN A 72 -12.37 10.69 1.74
N LEU A 73 -12.22 10.22 2.99
CA LEU A 73 -12.86 8.99 3.45
C LEU A 73 -14.37 9.08 3.35
N ARG A 74 -14.97 10.19 3.81
CA ARG A 74 -16.41 10.44 3.73
C ARG A 74 -16.90 10.41 2.28
N LYS A 75 -16.23 11.12 1.37
CA LYS A 75 -16.61 11.20 -0.05
C LYS A 75 -16.52 9.86 -0.76
N THR A 76 -15.45 9.10 -0.57
CA THR A 76 -15.09 8.00 -1.50
C THR A 76 -14.97 6.61 -0.88
N ILE A 77 -14.82 6.52 0.45
CA ILE A 77 -14.78 5.23 1.17
C ILE A 77 -16.11 4.97 1.90
N ARG A 78 -16.69 5.96 2.57
CA ARG A 78 -18.02 5.86 3.19
C ARG A 78 -19.15 6.11 2.18
N GLY A 79 -19.02 7.15 1.36
CA GLY A 79 -20.07 7.61 0.45
C GLY A 79 -20.23 6.79 -0.83
N SER A 80 -19.20 6.03 -1.23
CA SER A 80 -19.08 5.39 -2.56
C SER A 80 -19.30 6.36 -3.73
N VAL A 81 -18.93 5.92 -4.93
CA VAL A 81 -18.96 6.73 -6.15
C VAL A 81 -19.78 6.01 -7.19
N SER A 82 -20.86 6.64 -7.65
CA SER A 82 -21.71 6.06 -8.69
C SER A 82 -20.92 5.80 -9.97
N LEU A 83 -21.03 4.58 -10.49
CA LEU A 83 -20.37 4.18 -11.73
C LEU A 83 -20.85 5.03 -12.91
N THR A 84 -22.15 5.36 -12.96
CA THR A 84 -22.71 6.20 -14.02
C THR A 84 -22.12 7.61 -14.00
N SER A 85 -21.83 8.15 -12.81
CA SER A 85 -21.22 9.47 -12.62
C SER A 85 -19.77 9.55 -13.07
N ILE A 86 -19.04 8.43 -13.14
CA ILE A 86 -17.62 8.42 -13.55
C ILE A 86 -17.38 7.84 -14.94
N THR A 87 -18.32 7.07 -15.50
CA THR A 87 -18.14 6.34 -16.77
C THR A 87 -17.77 7.26 -17.95
N HIS A 88 -18.26 8.50 -17.94
CA HIS A 88 -17.97 9.50 -18.98
C HIS A 88 -16.57 10.13 -18.84
N LEU A 89 -15.93 10.02 -17.67
CA LEU A 89 -14.57 10.49 -17.41
C LEU A 89 -13.51 9.48 -17.84
N LEU A 90 -13.91 8.24 -18.10
CA LEU A 90 -13.04 7.12 -18.44
C LEU A 90 -12.86 6.98 -19.96
N SER A 91 -11.65 6.60 -20.38
CA SER A 91 -11.37 6.13 -21.74
C SER A 91 -12.05 4.78 -22.01
N LYS A 92 -12.02 4.33 -23.26
CA LYS A 92 -12.56 3.01 -23.61
C LYS A 92 -11.80 1.90 -22.91
N GLU A 93 -10.48 2.02 -22.84
CA GLU A 93 -9.56 1.08 -22.21
C GLU A 93 -9.75 1.04 -20.70
N GLU A 94 -9.88 2.21 -20.06
CA GLU A 94 -10.15 2.31 -18.61
C GLU A 94 -11.50 1.70 -18.24
N ARG A 95 -12.53 1.93 -19.06
CA ARG A 95 -13.84 1.27 -18.88
C ARG A 95 -13.73 -0.24 -18.98
N GLN A 96 -12.95 -0.75 -19.93
CA GLN A 96 -12.75 -2.20 -20.07
C GLN A 96 -12.04 -2.79 -18.85
N VAL A 97 -10.99 -2.13 -18.35
CA VAL A 97 -10.31 -2.55 -17.11
C VAL A 97 -11.32 -2.61 -15.97
N LEU A 98 -12.09 -1.53 -15.75
CA LEU A 98 -13.05 -1.47 -14.66
C LEU A 98 -14.15 -2.55 -14.77
N GLN A 99 -14.74 -2.72 -15.96
CA GLN A 99 -15.79 -3.71 -16.21
C GLN A 99 -15.27 -5.15 -16.07
N SER A 100 -14.01 -5.41 -16.37
CA SER A 100 -13.41 -6.73 -16.20
C SER A 100 -13.15 -7.07 -14.73
N SER A 101 -12.87 -6.06 -13.90
CA SER A 101 -12.55 -6.23 -12.49
C SER A 101 -13.77 -6.18 -11.57
N VAL A 102 -14.83 -5.45 -11.93
CA VAL A 102 -16.03 -5.32 -11.10
C VAL A 102 -17.28 -5.70 -11.88
N LYS A 103 -18.04 -6.67 -11.34
CA LYS A 103 -19.25 -7.20 -11.97
C LYS A 103 -20.49 -6.72 -11.22
N ASN A 104 -21.46 -6.22 -11.97
CA ASN A 104 -22.82 -5.91 -11.48
C ASN A 104 -22.85 -4.95 -10.27
N VAL A 105 -22.04 -3.90 -10.31
CA VAL A 105 -22.01 -2.86 -9.26
C VAL A 105 -22.52 -1.53 -9.80
N GLU A 106 -23.33 -0.85 -9.00
CA GLU A 106 -23.85 0.49 -9.32
C GLU A 106 -22.95 1.60 -8.79
N ALA A 107 -22.21 1.32 -7.71
CA ALA A 107 -21.28 2.24 -7.08
C ALA A 107 -20.02 1.52 -6.62
N LEU A 108 -18.93 2.28 -6.49
CA LEU A 108 -17.60 1.79 -6.16
C LEU A 108 -16.95 2.67 -5.11
N ASN A 109 -16.11 2.08 -4.27
CA ASN A 109 -15.24 2.87 -3.42
C ASN A 109 -13.96 3.22 -4.18
N CYS A 110 -13.53 4.46 -4.01
CA CYS A 110 -12.37 4.98 -4.73
C CYS A 110 -11.37 5.58 -3.76
N TRP A 111 -10.11 5.57 -4.14
CA TRP A 111 -9.06 6.28 -3.43
C TRP A 111 -8.02 6.78 -4.42
N ALA A 112 -7.58 8.02 -4.29
CA ALA A 112 -6.64 8.64 -5.22
C ALA A 112 -5.32 9.04 -4.56
N MET A 113 -4.28 9.14 -5.38
CA MET A 113 -2.97 9.62 -4.97
C MET A 113 -2.40 10.63 -5.99
N THR A 114 -1.42 11.40 -5.52
CA THR A 114 -0.66 12.31 -6.36
C THR A 114 0.51 11.58 -7.03
N GLU A 115 1.10 12.18 -8.06
CA GLU A 115 2.24 11.61 -8.82
C GLU A 115 3.41 11.17 -7.93
N GLY A 116 3.64 11.84 -6.80
CA GLY A 116 4.72 11.48 -5.87
C GLY A 116 4.61 10.06 -5.31
N SER A 117 3.46 9.39 -5.46
CA SER A 117 3.23 8.02 -5.03
C SER A 117 3.30 7.00 -6.17
N ARG A 118 3.86 7.37 -7.34
CA ARG A 118 3.91 6.50 -8.54
C ARG A 118 4.50 5.12 -8.30
N SER A 119 5.60 4.98 -7.55
CA SER A 119 6.17 3.63 -7.32
C SER A 119 5.17 2.74 -6.58
N LYS A 120 4.51 3.27 -5.55
CA LYS A 120 3.49 2.55 -4.79
C LYS A 120 2.26 2.27 -5.64
N PHE A 121 1.90 3.18 -6.53
CA PHE A 121 0.89 2.95 -7.56
C PHE A 121 1.23 1.79 -8.47
N ASN A 122 2.48 1.63 -8.87
CA ASN A 122 2.90 0.51 -9.71
C ASN A 122 2.95 -0.81 -8.92
N GLU A 123 3.43 -0.77 -7.68
CA GLU A 123 3.57 -1.92 -6.78
C GLU A 123 2.25 -2.51 -6.30
N MET A 124 1.25 -1.68 -6.00
CA MET A 124 -0.05 -2.13 -5.49
C MET A 124 -0.90 -2.72 -6.62
N THR A 125 -1.43 -3.92 -6.41
CA THR A 125 -2.10 -4.73 -7.45
C THR A 125 -3.43 -5.29 -6.96
N HIS A 126 -4.19 -5.90 -7.88
CA HIS A 126 -5.46 -6.54 -7.57
C HIS A 126 -5.31 -7.53 -6.40
N GLY A 127 -6.19 -7.43 -5.42
CA GLY A 127 -6.21 -8.27 -4.24
C GLY A 127 -5.47 -7.66 -3.04
N ASP A 128 -4.59 -6.67 -3.21
CA ASP A 128 -3.89 -6.06 -2.06
C ASP A 128 -4.85 -5.41 -1.05
N LEU A 129 -4.53 -5.50 0.23
CA LEU A 129 -5.32 -4.88 1.32
C LEU A 129 -4.81 -3.47 1.61
N VAL A 130 -5.73 -2.52 1.75
CA VAL A 130 -5.44 -1.15 2.18
C VAL A 130 -6.18 -0.88 3.49
N LEU A 131 -5.46 -0.40 4.50
CA LEU A 131 -6.00 0.06 5.77
C LEU A 131 -5.96 1.58 5.84
N PHE A 132 -7.11 2.20 6.06
CA PHE A 132 -7.26 3.65 6.08
C PHE A 132 -7.26 4.20 7.51
N THR A 133 -6.49 5.26 7.72
CA THR A 133 -6.48 6.03 8.98
C THR A 133 -6.69 7.50 8.69
N ALA A 134 -7.68 8.11 9.35
CA ALA A 134 -7.83 9.55 9.35
C ALA A 134 -6.74 10.20 10.22
N LYS A 135 -6.31 11.41 9.83
CA LYS A 135 -5.43 12.24 10.66
C LYS A 135 -6.06 12.41 12.06
N ASP A 136 -5.24 12.30 13.10
CA ASP A 136 -5.62 12.52 14.51
C ASP A 136 -6.70 11.57 15.10
N SER A 137 -7.17 10.57 14.33
CA SER A 137 -8.16 9.59 14.81
C SER A 137 -7.62 8.60 15.86
N GLY A 138 -6.30 8.44 15.94
CA GLY A 138 -5.65 7.39 16.73
C GLY A 138 -5.91 5.96 16.23
N LYS A 139 -6.64 5.78 15.12
CA LYS A 139 -7.20 4.48 14.73
C LYS A 139 -7.16 4.24 13.22
N PHE A 140 -7.20 2.98 12.81
CA PHE A 140 -7.61 2.59 11.47
C PHE A 140 -9.12 2.36 11.48
N GLN A 141 -9.79 2.91 10.47
CA GLN A 141 -11.25 3.04 10.44
C GLN A 141 -11.89 2.20 9.33
N TYR A 142 -11.14 1.92 8.27
CA TYR A 142 -11.63 1.12 7.16
C TYR A 142 -10.53 0.22 6.61
N THR A 143 -10.94 -0.90 6.05
CA THR A 143 -10.12 -1.71 5.16
C THR A 143 -10.78 -1.78 3.78
N GLY A 144 -9.98 -2.01 2.74
CA GLY A 144 -10.46 -2.19 1.39
C GLY A 144 -9.50 -3.01 0.55
N GLU A 145 -10.04 -3.72 -0.44
CA GLU A 145 -9.28 -4.54 -1.36
C GLU A 145 -9.14 -3.85 -2.71
N VAL A 146 -7.94 -3.82 -3.28
CA VAL A 146 -7.73 -3.25 -4.61
C VAL A 146 -8.35 -4.15 -5.66
N VAL A 147 -9.25 -3.59 -6.47
CA VAL A 147 -9.93 -4.30 -7.56
C VAL A 147 -9.42 -3.83 -8.91
N ALA A 148 -9.15 -2.54 -9.06
CA ALA A 148 -8.55 -1.97 -10.26
C ALA A 148 -7.79 -0.69 -9.92
N LYS A 149 -6.96 -0.23 -10.86
CA LYS A 149 -6.29 1.07 -10.77
C LYS A 149 -6.20 1.72 -12.15
N ILE A 150 -6.30 3.04 -12.19
CA ILE A 150 -6.17 3.84 -13.41
C ILE A 150 -5.36 5.11 -13.13
N ASP A 151 -4.75 5.65 -14.18
CA ASP A 151 -4.03 6.93 -14.14
C ASP A 151 -4.85 7.98 -14.91
N SER A 152 -5.64 8.75 -14.18
CA SER A 152 -6.58 9.72 -14.74
C SER A 152 -6.73 10.94 -13.84
N GLU A 153 -6.13 12.05 -14.25
CA GLU A 153 -6.29 13.34 -13.59
C GLU A 153 -7.74 13.82 -13.62
N LYS A 154 -8.48 13.53 -14.70
CA LYS A 154 -9.91 13.86 -14.83
C LYS A 154 -10.73 13.15 -13.75
N LEU A 155 -10.49 11.85 -13.56
CA LEU A 155 -11.19 11.10 -12.53
C LEU A 155 -10.81 11.57 -11.14
N GLY A 156 -9.52 11.69 -10.83
CA GLY A 156 -9.12 12.09 -9.47
C GLY A 156 -9.54 13.51 -9.11
N GLY A 157 -9.58 14.44 -10.08
CA GLY A 157 -10.15 15.78 -9.90
C GLY A 157 -11.68 15.82 -9.76
N PHE A 158 -12.39 14.79 -10.24
CA PHE A 158 -13.81 14.61 -9.95
C PHE A 158 -14.04 14.06 -8.54
N LEU A 159 -13.17 13.15 -8.08
CA LEU A 159 -13.31 12.50 -6.79
C LEU A 159 -13.05 13.46 -5.62
N TRP A 160 -11.93 14.19 -5.68
CA TRP A 160 -11.49 15.10 -4.63
C TRP A 160 -11.10 16.45 -5.22
N ASP A 161 -11.10 17.47 -4.35
CA ASP A 161 -10.85 18.83 -4.76
C ASP A 161 -9.47 18.95 -5.42
N PHE A 162 -9.43 19.58 -6.60
CA PHE A 162 -8.24 19.71 -7.42
C PHE A 162 -7.19 20.57 -6.72
N VAL A 163 -5.97 20.04 -6.64
CA VAL A 163 -4.79 20.79 -6.16
C VAL A 163 -3.86 21.01 -7.36
N PRO A 164 -3.76 22.23 -7.93
CA PRO A 164 -3.07 22.47 -9.19
C PRO A 164 -1.62 21.98 -9.24
N THR A 165 -0.94 22.05 -8.10
CA THR A 165 0.47 21.64 -8.01
C THR A 165 0.66 20.14 -7.79
N LYS A 166 -0.40 19.43 -7.37
CA LYS A 166 -0.37 18.01 -6.98
C LYS A 166 -1.72 17.36 -7.30
N PRO A 167 -2.07 17.20 -8.59
CA PRO A 167 -3.34 16.59 -8.96
C PRO A 167 -3.44 15.16 -8.45
N TRP A 168 -4.62 14.81 -7.97
CA TRP A 168 -5.00 13.43 -7.72
C TRP A 168 -5.22 12.77 -9.08
N LYS A 169 -4.33 11.86 -9.48
CA LYS A 169 -4.45 11.16 -10.78
C LYS A 169 -4.26 9.66 -10.68
N LEU A 170 -3.65 9.17 -9.62
CA LEU A 170 -3.41 7.75 -9.40
C LEU A 170 -4.61 7.18 -8.65
N VAL A 171 -5.61 6.66 -9.36
CA VAL A 171 -6.89 6.25 -8.76
C VAL A 171 -6.97 4.73 -8.62
N TYR A 172 -7.37 4.28 -7.44
CA TYR A 172 -7.73 2.90 -7.15
C TYR A 172 -9.23 2.76 -6.99
N PHE A 173 -9.74 1.64 -7.47
CA PHE A 173 -11.07 1.14 -7.18
C PHE A 173 -10.95 0.04 -6.13
N LEU A 174 -11.76 0.15 -5.09
CA LEU A 174 -11.71 -0.69 -3.91
C LEU A 174 -13.01 -1.49 -3.79
N GLY A 175 -12.86 -2.79 -3.55
CA GLY A 175 -13.92 -3.70 -3.16
C GLY A 175 -13.78 -4.12 -1.69
N ASN A 176 -14.73 -4.91 -1.21
CA ASN A 176 -14.69 -5.50 0.13
C ASN A 176 -14.41 -4.46 1.23
N ILE A 177 -15.00 -3.26 1.13
CA ILE A 177 -14.83 -2.24 2.17
C ILE A 177 -15.46 -2.73 3.48
N GLN A 178 -14.69 -2.67 4.55
CA GLN A 178 -15.16 -2.98 5.90
C GLN A 178 -14.79 -1.84 6.84
N ALA A 179 -15.76 -1.40 7.65
CA ALA A 179 -15.48 -0.56 8.79
C ALA A 179 -14.76 -1.38 9.87
N VAL A 180 -13.72 -0.79 10.45
CA VAL A 180 -12.92 -1.38 11.54
C VAL A 180 -12.64 -0.32 12.59
N ASN A 181 -12.25 -0.74 13.79
CA ASN A 181 -11.88 0.14 14.90
C ASN A 181 -10.59 -0.39 15.52
N ILE A 182 -9.48 -0.24 14.81
CA ILE A 182 -8.20 -0.79 15.26
C ILE A 182 -7.34 0.34 15.82
N ASP A 183 -6.91 0.25 17.08
CA ASP A 183 -5.92 1.18 17.63
C ASP A 183 -4.65 1.23 16.76
N LYS A 184 -4.24 2.44 16.40
CA LYS A 184 -3.09 2.65 15.51
C LYS A 184 -1.81 2.10 16.11
N THR A 185 -1.58 2.34 17.40
CA THR A 185 -0.37 1.91 18.10
C THR A 185 -0.30 0.38 18.12
N ARG A 186 -1.42 -0.27 18.41
CA ARG A 186 -1.56 -1.73 18.40
C ARG A 186 -1.24 -2.32 17.03
N LEU A 187 -1.87 -1.82 15.97
CA LEU A 187 -1.62 -2.30 14.61
C LEU A 187 -0.16 -2.12 14.20
N VAL A 188 0.39 -0.91 14.29
CA VAL A 188 1.74 -0.65 13.77
C VAL A 188 2.79 -1.42 14.56
N THR A 189 2.59 -1.62 15.87
CA THR A 189 3.48 -2.45 16.69
C THR A 189 3.39 -3.93 16.27
N ALA A 190 2.18 -4.44 16.01
CA ALA A 190 1.99 -5.81 15.52
C ALA A 190 2.63 -6.03 14.14
N LEU A 191 2.71 -4.97 13.32
CA LEU A 191 3.41 -4.96 12.03
C LEU A 191 4.94 -4.73 12.16
N GLY A 192 5.48 -4.66 13.38
CA GLY A 192 6.91 -4.51 13.64
C GLY A 192 7.44 -3.08 13.63
N TYR A 193 6.58 -2.07 13.51
CA TYR A 193 6.98 -0.66 13.63
C TYR A 193 7.11 -0.22 15.08
N SER A 194 7.74 0.94 15.31
CA SER A 194 7.79 1.53 16.65
C SER A 194 6.41 2.02 17.09
N LYS A 195 6.16 2.06 18.40
CA LYS A 195 4.90 2.55 18.98
C LYS A 195 4.58 4.01 18.59
N SER A 196 5.61 4.80 18.33
CA SER A 196 5.48 6.20 17.90
C SER A 196 5.43 6.37 16.38
N TYR A 197 5.30 5.26 15.63
CA TYR A 197 5.27 5.32 14.18
C TYR A 197 4.02 6.04 13.69
N VAL A 198 4.25 7.12 12.96
CA VAL A 198 3.21 7.83 12.21
C VAL A 198 3.28 7.33 10.78
N VAL A 199 2.13 7.06 10.18
CA VAL A 199 2.02 6.71 8.76
C VAL A 199 2.14 8.02 7.94
N PRO A 200 3.29 8.33 7.32
CA PRO A 200 3.54 9.65 6.75
C PRO A 200 2.97 9.80 5.33
N GLY A 201 2.54 8.69 4.74
CA GLY A 201 2.00 8.53 3.40
C GLY A 201 1.64 7.07 3.17
N ILE A 202 1.25 6.70 1.96
CA ILE A 202 1.02 5.30 1.64
C ILE A 202 2.27 4.47 1.95
N THR A 203 2.09 3.43 2.74
CA THR A 203 3.20 2.61 3.22
C THR A 203 2.87 1.15 2.95
N LYS A 204 3.71 0.48 2.17
CA LYS A 204 3.66 -0.98 2.04
C LYS A 204 4.22 -1.60 3.31
N VAL A 205 3.49 -2.54 3.90
CA VAL A 205 3.97 -3.33 5.04
C VAL A 205 5.15 -4.19 4.60
N ASN A 206 6.16 -4.28 5.46
CA ASN A 206 7.34 -5.11 5.21
C ASN A 206 6.91 -6.58 4.92
N PRO A 207 7.38 -7.19 3.81
CA PRO A 207 7.09 -8.59 3.48
C PRO A 207 7.32 -9.58 4.63
N ILE A 208 8.39 -9.42 5.41
CA ILE A 208 8.72 -10.28 6.56
C ILE A 208 7.64 -10.18 7.64
N ALA A 209 7.17 -8.96 7.94
CA ALA A 209 6.11 -8.75 8.91
C ALA A 209 4.78 -9.37 8.42
N ARG A 210 4.45 -9.18 7.14
CA ARG A 210 3.29 -9.82 6.51
C ARG A 210 3.37 -11.35 6.57
N ASP A 211 4.52 -11.92 6.25
CA ASP A 211 4.71 -13.39 6.23
C ASP A 211 4.63 -13.96 7.65
N THR A 212 5.13 -13.22 8.63
CA THR A 212 4.97 -13.56 10.05
C THR A 212 3.49 -13.57 10.45
N ILE A 213 2.72 -12.56 10.01
CA ILE A 213 1.28 -12.49 10.24
C ILE A 213 0.56 -13.69 9.63
N LEU A 214 0.88 -14.04 8.38
CA LEU A 214 0.29 -15.18 7.70
C LEU A 214 0.62 -16.49 8.41
N ALA A 215 1.85 -16.66 8.87
CA ALA A 215 2.26 -17.83 9.63
C ALA A 215 1.52 -17.96 10.98
N GLN A 216 1.25 -16.85 11.66
CA GLN A 216 0.61 -16.83 12.98
C GLN A 216 -0.91 -16.93 12.92
N HIS A 217 -1.54 -16.27 11.94
CA HIS A 217 -2.99 -16.12 11.87
C HIS A 217 -3.64 -16.88 10.71
N GLY A 218 -2.85 -17.46 9.81
CA GLY A 218 -3.32 -18.14 8.60
C GLY A 218 -3.73 -17.18 7.48
N THR A 219 -4.48 -16.12 7.81
CA THR A 219 -4.89 -15.09 6.84
C THR A 219 -4.75 -13.67 7.40
N ILE A 220 -4.68 -12.68 6.49
CA ILE A 220 -4.63 -11.26 6.87
C ILE A 220 -5.94 -10.86 7.57
N GLU A 221 -7.08 -11.37 7.12
CA GLU A 221 -8.40 -11.08 7.70
C GLU A 221 -8.49 -11.61 9.13
N SER A 222 -7.93 -12.80 9.39
CA SER A 222 -7.88 -13.39 10.74
C SER A 222 -7.01 -12.56 11.67
N PHE A 223 -5.90 -12.01 11.16
CA PHE A 223 -5.09 -11.05 11.90
C PHE A 223 -5.84 -9.76 12.22
N ILE A 224 -6.45 -9.12 11.21
CA ILE A 224 -7.26 -7.90 11.41
C ILE A 224 -8.36 -8.14 12.45
N ALA A 225 -9.09 -9.26 12.33
CA ALA A 225 -10.14 -9.63 13.27
C ALA A 225 -9.64 -9.86 14.71
N SER A 226 -8.36 -10.21 14.91
CA SER A 226 -7.77 -10.43 16.24
C SER A 226 -7.37 -9.13 16.95
N ILE A 227 -7.28 -8.02 16.21
CA ILE A 227 -6.85 -6.71 16.72
C ILE A 227 -7.91 -5.62 16.60
N ASP A 228 -9.02 -5.91 15.92
CA ASP A 228 -10.15 -5.00 15.78
C ASP A 228 -10.96 -4.94 17.08
N ASP A 229 -11.18 -3.72 17.58
CA ASP A 229 -11.87 -3.44 18.83
C ASP A 229 -13.39 -3.28 18.64
N LEU A 230 -13.94 -3.60 17.46
CA LEU A 230 -15.40 -3.67 17.23
C LEU A 230 -16.04 -4.95 17.79
N LYS A 231 -15.24 -5.95 18.18
CA LYS A 231 -15.72 -7.26 18.67
C LYS A 231 -15.67 -7.37 20.18
#